data_AF-A0A2T7HH43-F1
#
_entry.id   AF-A0A2T7HH43-F1
#
_cell.length_a   1.000
_cell.length_b   1.000
_cell.length_c   1.000
_cell.angle_alpha   90.00
_cell.angle_beta   90.00
_cell.angle_gamma   90.00
#
_symmetry.space_group_name_H-M   'P 1'
#
loop_
_entity.id
_entity.type
_entity.pdbx_description
1 polymer ?
#
loop_
_entity_poly.entity_id
_entity_poly.type
_entity_poly.pdbx_seq_one_letter_code
_entity_poly.pdbx_strand_id
1 'polypeptide(L)' 'MIKLRERLDTLEALMSAIEGYQHLPLDVLSQFLLDHYTVDLDVLAQFADAAESRSENARNNAYAASAQSAA' A
#
# COMPACT_ATOMS: atom_id res chain seq x y z
N MET A 1 -6.23 6.01 -30.75
CA MET A 1 -5.13 6.35 -29.82
C MET A 1 -5.04 5.24 -28.80
N ILE A 2 -4.05 4.36 -28.91
CA ILE A 2 -3.87 3.26 -27.95
C ILE A 2 -3.36 3.94 -26.67
N LYS A 3 -4.18 4.01 -25.62
CA LYS A 3 -3.74 4.51 -24.31
C LYS A 3 -2.72 3.50 -23.80
N LEU A 4 -1.44 3.83 -23.93
CA LEU A 4 -0.36 3.03 -23.37
C LEU A 4 -0.61 3.03 -21.86
N ARG A 5 -1.06 1.90 -21.31
CA ARG A 5 -1.22 1.75 -19.86
C ARG A 5 0.15 1.93 -19.26
N GLU A 6 0.30 2.95 -18.42
CA GLU A 6 1.56 3.23 -17.75
C GLU A 6 1.90 2.00 -16.88
N ARG A 7 3.11 1.47 -17.04
CA ARG A 7 3.58 0.33 -16.25
C ARG A 7 4.10 0.88 -14.93
N LEU A 8 3.61 0.32 -13.83
CA LEU A 8 4.13 0.61 -12.49
C LEU A 8 5.17 -0.47 -12.19
N ASP A 9 6.40 -0.22 -12.66
CA ASP A 9 7.56 -1.11 -12.47
C ASP A 9 8.40 -0.76 -11.23
N THR A 10 8.08 0.32 -10.53
CA THR A 10 8.74 0.71 -9.28
C THR A 10 7.74 0.98 -8.16
N LEU A 11 8.18 0.77 -6.92
CA LEU A 11 7.39 1.10 -5.72
C LEU A 11 7.08 2.60 -5.66
N GLU A 12 8.01 3.46 -6.07
CA GLU A 12 7.80 4.92 -6.12
C GLU A 12 6.68 5.31 -7.08
N ALA A 13 6.67 4.74 -8.28
CA ALA A 13 5.59 4.96 -9.24
C ALA A 13 4.24 4.48 -8.69
N LEU A 14 4.21 3.33 -8.01
CA LEU A 14 3.01 2.83 -7.35
C LEU A 14 2.56 3.75 -6.22
N MET A 15 3.48 4.23 -5.37
CA MET A 15 3.17 5.16 -4.29
C MET A 15 2.64 6.49 -4.81
N SER A 16 3.22 7.04 -5.88
CA SER A 16 2.71 8.24 -6.56
C SER A 16 1.34 8.01 -7.21
N ALA A 17 1.08 6.84 -7.80
CA ALA A 17 -0.20 6.52 -8.42
C ALA A 17 -1.34 6.39 -7.39
N ILE A 18 -1.01 5.94 -6.17
CA ILE A 18 -1.97 5.83 -5.05
C ILE A 18 -1.92 7.05 -4.12
N GLU A 19 -1.05 8.02 -4.38
CA GLU A 19 -0.93 9.26 -3.61
C GLU A 19 -2.25 10.03 -3.69
N GLY A 20 -2.84 10.35 -2.54
CA GLY A 20 -4.18 10.95 -2.44
C GLY A 20 -5.33 9.94 -2.39
N TYR A 21 -5.14 8.71 -2.85
CA TYR A 21 -6.14 7.63 -2.79
C TYR A 21 -5.97 6.69 -1.60
N GLN A 22 -4.94 6.89 -0.77
CA GLN A 22 -4.60 6.07 0.40
C GLN A 22 -5.74 5.92 1.44
N HIS A 23 -6.75 6.79 1.37
CA HIS A 23 -7.93 6.75 2.23
C HIS A 23 -9.01 5.76 1.73
N LEU A 24 -8.89 5.28 0.49
CA LEU A 24 -9.83 4.34 -0.10
C LEU A 24 -9.56 2.92 0.40
N PRO A 25 -10.62 2.09 0.52
CA PRO A 25 -10.47 0.68 0.85
C PRO A 25 -9.63 -0.04 -0.22
N LEU A 26 -8.80 -0.98 0.24
CA LEU A 26 -7.83 -1.70 -0.60
C LEU A 26 -8.49 -2.33 -1.83
N ASP A 27 -9.69 -2.89 -1.70
CA ASP A 27 -10.48 -3.47 -2.80
C ASP A 27 -10.67 -2.49 -3.98
N VAL A 28 -11.04 -1.25 -3.68
CA VAL A 28 -11.28 -0.20 -4.68
C VAL A 28 -9.97 0.25 -5.30
N LEU A 29 -8.92 0.36 -4.48
CA LEU A 29 -7.59 0.77 -4.91
C LEU A 29 -6.95 -0.29 -5.84
N SER A 30 -7.08 -1.57 -5.50
CA SER A 30 -6.64 -2.70 -6.33
C SER A 30 -7.37 -2.73 -7.67
N GLN A 31 -8.70 -2.53 -7.67
CA GLN A 31 -9.48 -2.47 -8.91
C GLN A 31 -9.04 -1.29 -9.80
N PHE A 32 -8.83 -0.11 -9.23
CA PHE A 32 -8.35 1.06 -9.94
C PHE A 32 -6.96 0.84 -10.55
N LEU A 33 -6.03 0.29 -9.77
CA LEU A 33 -4.67 0.01 -10.23
C LEU A 33 -4.66 -1.02 -11.38
N LEU A 34 -5.48 -2.05 -11.32
CA LEU A 34 -5.59 -3.07 -12.38
C LEU A 34 -6.30 -2.56 -13.66
N ASP A 35 -7.20 -1.59 -13.52
CA ASP A 35 -7.93 -1.00 -14.65
C ASP A 35 -7.12 0.08 -15.38
N HIS A 36 -6.39 0.90 -14.63
CA HIS A 36 -5.67 2.06 -15.19
C HIS A 36 -4.19 1.80 -15.46
N TYR A 37 -3.57 0.88 -14.73
CA TYR A 37 -2.12 0.65 -14.78
C TYR A 37 -1.80 -0.81 -15.07
N THR A 38 -0.55 -1.05 -15.47
CA THR A 38 -0.01 -2.41 -15.52
C THR A 38 0.94 -2.54 -14.34
N VAL A 39 0.48 -3.15 -13.26
CA VAL A 39 1.26 -3.29 -12.03
C VAL A 39 2.16 -4.51 -12.13
N ASP A 40 3.44 -4.34 -11.80
CA ASP A 40 4.37 -5.47 -11.72
C ASP A 40 4.12 -6.30 -10.44
N LEU A 41 4.16 -7.63 -10.57
CA LEU A 41 3.88 -8.54 -9.46
C LEU A 41 4.95 -8.46 -8.37
N ASP A 42 6.20 -8.20 -8.76
CA ASP A 42 7.31 -8.05 -7.81
C ASP A 42 7.15 -6.79 -6.96
N VAL A 43 6.69 -5.69 -7.59
CA VAL A 43 6.39 -4.42 -6.91
C VAL A 43 5.21 -4.57 -5.96
N LEU A 44 4.17 -5.33 -6.33
CA LEU A 44 3.04 -5.63 -5.45
C LEU A 44 3.47 -6.40 -4.21
N ALA A 45 4.37 -7.38 -4.35
CA ALA A 45 4.91 -8.14 -3.24
C ALA A 45 5.70 -7.23 -2.28
N GLN A 46 6.55 -6.34 -2.81
CA GLN A 46 7.30 -5.36 -2.02
C GLN A 46 6.38 -4.37 -1.29
N PHE A 47 5.29 -3.93 -1.93
CA PHE A 47 4.31 -3.04 -1.30
C PHE A 47 3.55 -3.75 -0.16
N ALA A 48 3.13 -5.00 -0.37
CA ALA A 48 2.41 -5.77 0.65
C ALA A 48 3.29 -6.00 1.90
N ASP A 49 4.56 -6.35 1.70
CA ASP A 49 5.55 -6.52 2.78
C ASP A 49 5.77 -5.22 3.57
N ALA A 50 5.91 -4.09 2.88
CA ALA A 50 6.05 -2.77 3.50
C ALA A 50 4.78 -2.33 4.26
N ALA A 51 3.58 -2.63 3.74
CA ALA A 51 2.30 -2.31 4.37
C ALA A 51 2.05 -3.17 5.63
N GLU A 52 2.40 -4.45 5.60
CA GLU A 52 2.31 -5.36 6.75
C GLU A 52 3.28 -4.93 7.87
N SER A 53 4.54 -4.64 7.51
CA SER A 53 5.55 -4.12 8.44
C SER A 53 5.11 -2.84 9.16
N ARG A 54 4.43 -1.93 8.45
CA ARG A 54 3.87 -0.71 9.04
C ARG A 54 2.72 -1.01 10.01
N SER A 55 1.92 -2.03 9.70
CA SER A 55 0.77 -2.45 10.50
C SER A 55 1.17 -3.17 11.79
N GLU A 56 2.24 -3.97 11.74
CA GLU A 56 2.81 -4.61 12.92
C GLU A 56 3.39 -3.62 13.92
N ASN A 57 4.09 -2.58 13.44
CA ASN A 57 4.66 -1.56 14.32
C ASN A 57 3.56 -0.76 15.06
N ALA A 58 2.43 -0.49 14.40
CA ALA A 58 1.27 0.15 15.02
C ALA A 58 0.60 -0.75 16.09
N ARG A 59 0.52 -2.06 15.85
CA ARG A 59 -0.02 -3.03 16.82
C ARG A 59 0.89 -3.16 18.05
N ASN A 60 2.19 -3.26 17.85
CA ASN A 60 3.16 -3.42 18.94
C ASN A 60 3.19 -2.19 19.86
N ASN A 61 3.04 -0.99 19.30
CA ASN A 61 2.94 0.24 20.08
C ASN A 61 1.63 0.34 20.90
N ALA A 62 0.50 -0.17 20.38
CA ALA A 62 -0.76 -0.20 21.11
C ALA A 62 -0.72 -1.11 22.36
N TYR A 63 -0.05 -2.27 22.26
CA TYR A 63 0.18 -3.14 23.42
C TYR A 63 1.15 -2.51 24.44
N ALA A 64 2.23 -1.88 23.99
CA ALA A 64 3.19 -1.20 24.88
C ALA A 64 2.55 -0.05 25.68
N ALA A 65 1.68 0.76 25.05
CA ALA A 65 0.96 1.84 25.73
C ALA A 65 -0.04 1.33 26.79
N SER A 66 -0.65 0.16 26.57
CA SER A 66 -1.58 -0.44 27.54
C SER A 66 -0.89 -1.03 28.78
N ALA A 67 0.37 -1.47 28.66
CA ALA A 67 1.14 -2.02 29.77
C ALA A 67 1.70 -0.94 30.72
N GLN A 68 1.94 0.28 30.21
CA GLN A 68 2.56 1.34 30.99
C GLN A 68 1.60 2.12 31.91
N SER A 69 0.29 1.90 31.77
CA SER A 69 -0.75 2.53 32.61
C SER A 69 -1.15 1.70 33.83
N ALA A 70 -0.45 0.59 34.11
CA ALA A 70 -0.77 -0.36 35.18
C ALA A 70 0.38 -0.53 36.21
N ALA A 71 1.32 0.42 36.30
CA ALA A 71 2.43 0.41 37.25
C ALA A 71 2.39 1.60 38.22
#